data_AF-A0A1C4YY98-F1
#
_entry.id   AF-A0A1C4YY98-F1
#
_cell.length_a   1.000
_cell.length_b   1.000
_cell.length_c   1.000
_cell.angle_alpha   90.00
_cell.angle_beta   90.00
_cell.angle_gamma   90.00
#
_symmetry.space_group_name_H-M   'P 1'
#
loop_
_entity.id
_entity.type
_entity.pdbx_description
1 polymer ?
#
loop_
_entity_poly.entity_id
_entity_poly.type
_entity_poly.pdbx_seq_one_letter_code
_entity_poly.pdbx_strand_id
1 'polypeptide(L)'
;MTGADQAGGAPPDDDAAELVAQLRDLAGADPADVRRVVAEVLAALDRVAGGALREHLPESIRADAGLDAVADAGMNATVPVPR
;
A
#
# COMPACT_ATOMS: atom_id res chain seq x y z
N MET A 1 -8.14 -5.44 39.07
CA MET A 1 -8.57 -4.68 37.89
C MET A 1 -9.05 -5.70 36.87
N THR A 2 -10.32 -6.06 36.98
CA THR A 2 -11.03 -7.07 36.17
C THR A 2 -11.34 -6.49 34.80
N GLY A 3 -10.91 -7.16 33.73
CA GLY A 3 -11.14 -6.76 32.35
C GLY A 3 -11.11 -7.92 31.36
N ALA A 4 -11.46 -9.14 31.82
CA ALA A 4 -11.60 -10.32 30.96
C ALA A 4 -13.08 -10.69 30.71
N ASP A 5 -14.01 -9.79 31.07
CA ASP A 5 -15.47 -9.98 30.99
C ASP A 5 -16.08 -9.38 29.72
N GLN A 6 -15.39 -9.47 28.58
CA GLN A 6 -15.97 -9.11 27.27
C GLN A 6 -16.00 -10.27 26.28
N ALA A 7 -15.67 -11.50 26.71
CA ALA A 7 -16.06 -12.72 26.00
C ALA A 7 -17.52 -13.07 26.31
N GLY A 8 -18.42 -12.08 26.18
CA GLY A 8 -19.85 -12.34 26.09
C GLY A 8 -20.07 -13.05 24.76
N GLY A 9 -20.61 -14.26 24.79
CA GLY A 9 -20.87 -15.09 23.62
C GLY A 9 -21.82 -14.42 22.63
N ALA A 10 -21.28 -13.60 21.72
CA ALA A 10 -21.90 -13.32 20.44
C ALA A 10 -21.80 -14.61 19.60
N PRO A 11 -22.87 -14.97 18.84
CA PRO A 11 -22.80 -16.11 17.94
C PRO A 11 -21.64 -15.90 16.96
N PRO A 12 -20.88 -16.96 16.59
CA PRO A 12 -19.76 -16.86 15.64
C PRO A 12 -20.15 -16.25 14.29
N ASP A 13 -21.45 -16.17 14.02
CA ASP A 13 -22.05 -15.53 12.86
C ASP A 13 -21.86 -14.00 12.83
N ASP A 14 -21.77 -13.31 13.98
CA ASP A 14 -21.58 -11.84 14.02
C ASP A 14 -20.16 -11.45 13.60
N ASP A 15 -19.13 -12.11 14.14
CA ASP A 15 -17.74 -11.89 13.74
C ASP A 15 -17.51 -12.25 12.26
N ALA A 16 -18.13 -13.35 11.81
CA ALA A 16 -18.07 -13.76 10.41
C ALA A 16 -18.80 -12.78 9.47
N ALA A 17 -19.94 -12.22 9.90
CA ALA A 17 -20.67 -11.19 9.16
C ALA A 17 -19.87 -9.89 9.08
N GLU A 18 -19.18 -9.51 10.15
CA GLU A 18 -18.30 -8.34 10.18
C GLU A 18 -17.10 -8.52 9.23
N LEU A 19 -16.49 -9.71 9.21
CA LEU A 19 -15.45 -10.08 8.25
C LEU A 19 -15.96 -10.04 6.81
N VAL A 20 -17.16 -10.55 6.53
CA VAL A 20 -17.75 -10.51 5.18
C VAL A 20 -18.08 -9.09 4.76
N ALA A 21 -18.52 -8.22 5.68
CA ALA A 21 -18.74 -6.80 5.42
C ALA A 21 -17.42 -6.08 5.08
N GLN A 22 -16.37 -6.32 5.87
CA GLN A 22 -15.02 -5.79 5.61
C GLN A 22 -14.46 -6.28 4.27
N LEU A 23 -14.64 -7.56 3.93
CA LEU A 23 -14.22 -8.12 2.65
C LEU A 23 -15.01 -7.54 1.47
N ARG A 24 -16.31 -7.26 1.64
CA ARG A 24 -17.14 -6.62 0.61
C ARG A 24 -16.79 -5.15 0.42
N ASP A 25 -16.46 -4.45 1.49
CA ASP A 25 -15.97 -3.06 1.43
C ASP A 25 -14.62 -3.00 0.71
N LEU A 26 -13.71 -3.91 1.06
CA LEU A 26 -12.42 -4.06 0.38
C LEU A 26 -12.56 -4.51 -1.09
N ALA A 27 -13.51 -5.40 -1.39
CA ALA A 27 -13.81 -5.83 -2.77
C ALA A 27 -14.61 -4.80 -3.57
N GLY A 28 -15.26 -3.85 -2.89
CA GLY A 28 -15.95 -2.72 -3.50
C GLY A 28 -15.00 -1.63 -3.98
N ALA A 29 -13.78 -1.58 -3.44
CA ALA A 29 -12.71 -0.78 -4.00
C ALA A 29 -12.17 -1.49 -5.26
N ASP A 30 -12.11 -0.77 -6.38
CA ASP A 30 -11.47 -1.31 -7.58
C ASP A 30 -10.01 -1.67 -7.23
N PRO A 31 -9.57 -2.93 -7.45
CA PRO A 31 -8.21 -3.33 -7.19
C PRO A 31 -7.17 -2.42 -7.88
N ALA A 32 -7.52 -1.81 -9.01
CA ALA A 32 -6.70 -0.82 -9.69
C ALA A 32 -6.57 0.49 -8.91
N ASP A 33 -7.67 0.99 -8.32
CA ASP A 33 -7.66 2.19 -7.49
C ASP A 33 -6.87 1.97 -6.20
N VAL A 34 -7.01 0.80 -5.56
CA VAL A 34 -6.21 0.44 -4.38
C VAL A 34 -4.72 0.39 -4.72
N ARG A 35 -4.34 -0.28 -5.82
CA ARG A 35 -2.94 -0.33 -6.26
C ARG A 35 -2.38 1.06 -6.56
N ARG A 36 -3.19 1.94 -7.16
CA ARG A 36 -2.81 3.33 -7.43
C ARG A 36 -2.54 4.11 -6.14
N VAL A 37 -3.47 4.07 -5.17
CA VAL A 37 -3.30 4.76 -3.89
C VAL A 37 -2.09 4.23 -3.14
N VAL A 38 -1.88 2.91 -3.13
CA VAL A 38 -0.70 2.29 -2.50
C VAL A 38 0.59 2.76 -3.18
N ALA A 39 0.63 2.85 -4.51
CA ALA A 39 1.78 3.38 -5.23
C ALA A 39 2.08 4.85 -4.86
N GLU A 40 1.05 5.69 -4.77
CA GLU A 40 1.18 7.10 -4.37
C GLU A 40 1.72 7.24 -2.93
N VAL A 41 1.20 6.44 -1.99
CA VAL A 41 1.66 6.42 -0.60
C VAL A 41 3.11 5.93 -0.50
N LEU A 42 3.46 4.84 -1.19
CA LEU A 42 4.84 4.33 -1.18
C LEU A 42 5.83 5.31 -1.80
N ALA A 43 5.46 6.01 -2.87
CA ALA A 43 6.30 7.05 -3.47
C ALA A 43 6.50 8.24 -2.52
N ALA A 44 5.46 8.66 -1.80
CA ALA A 44 5.56 9.71 -0.79
C ALA A 44 6.47 9.28 0.38
N LEU A 45 6.33 8.04 0.85
CA LEU A 45 7.15 7.48 1.91
C LEU A 45 8.62 7.34 1.48
N ASP A 46 8.89 6.85 0.26
CA ASP A 46 10.24 6.73 -0.27
C ASP A 46 10.95 8.09 -0.36
N ARG A 47 10.23 9.13 -0.79
CA ARG A 47 10.75 10.51 -0.79
C ARG A 47 11.10 11.00 0.62
N VAL A 48 10.28 10.70 1.63
CA VAL A 48 10.53 11.06 3.03
C VAL A 48 11.70 10.25 3.62
N ALA A 49 11.82 8.98 3.23
CA ALA A 49 12.89 8.07 3.64
C ALA A 49 14.20 8.27 2.85
N GLY A 50 14.27 9.27 1.96
CA GLY A 50 15.47 9.55 1.16
C GLY A 50 15.83 8.44 0.18
N GLY A 51 14.85 7.64 -0.25
CA GLY A 51 15.07 6.52 -1.17
C GLY A 51 15.41 5.20 -0.50
N ALA A 52 15.50 5.10 0.84
CA ALA A 52 15.88 3.86 1.53
C ALA A 52 14.78 2.79 1.55
N LEU A 53 13.52 3.18 1.33
CA LEU A 53 12.37 2.26 1.42
C LEU A 53 12.46 1.12 0.40
N ARG A 54 12.97 1.42 -0.80
CA ARG A 54 13.17 0.45 -1.89
C ARG A 54 14.11 -0.70 -1.53
N GLU A 55 15.04 -0.51 -0.60
CA GLU A 55 16.00 -1.54 -0.17
C GLU A 55 15.36 -2.61 0.72
N HIS A 56 14.27 -2.25 1.39
CA HIS A 56 13.53 -3.11 2.30
C HIS A 56 12.28 -3.74 1.68
N LEU A 57 11.90 -3.32 0.47
CA LEU A 57 10.72 -3.84 -0.22
C LEU A 57 11.06 -5.04 -1.11
N PRO A 58 10.20 -6.09 -1.11
CA PRO A 58 10.28 -7.16 -2.08
C PRO A 58 10.13 -6.65 -3.51
N GLU A 59 10.79 -7.30 -4.47
CA GLU A 59 10.77 -6.93 -5.89
C GLU A 59 9.34 -6.87 -6.46
N SER A 60 8.46 -7.79 -6.09
CA SER A 60 7.06 -7.81 -6.53
C SER A 60 6.32 -6.53 -6.14
N ILE A 61 6.56 -6.00 -4.94
CA ILE A 61 5.91 -4.78 -4.46
C ILE A 61 6.48 -3.53 -5.13
N ARG A 62 7.80 -3.51 -5.40
CA ARG A 62 8.42 -2.39 -6.14
C ARG A 62 7.90 -2.30 -7.58
N ALA A 63 7.75 -3.45 -8.23
CA ALA A 63 7.20 -3.54 -9.58
C ALA A 63 5.73 -3.11 -9.62
N ASP A 64 4.90 -3.62 -8.71
CA ASP A 64 3.47 -3.27 -8.63
C ASP A 64 3.24 -1.78 -8.32
N ALA A 65 4.11 -1.18 -7.49
CA ALA A 65 4.04 0.24 -7.14
C ALA A 65 4.77 1.16 -8.14
N GLY A 66 5.43 0.61 -9.16
CA GLY A 66 6.18 1.38 -10.16
C GLY A 66 7.39 2.14 -9.60
N LEU A 67 7.90 1.75 -8.42
CA LEU A 67 8.98 2.47 -7.72
C LEU A 67 10.33 2.40 -8.46
N ASP A 68 10.57 1.32 -9.20
CA ASP A 68 11.80 1.14 -9.97
C ASP A 68 11.89 2.09 -11.18
N ALA A 69 10.74 2.48 -11.77
CA ALA A 69 10.69 3.42 -12.89
C ALA A 69 10.93 4.89 -12.47
N VAL A 70 10.54 5.25 -11.24
CA VAL A 70 10.74 6.61 -10.70
C VAL A 70 12.22 6.91 -10.43
N ALA A 71 13.03 5.87 -10.17
CA ALA A 71 14.48 6.01 -9.96
C ALA A 71 15.24 6.39 -11.25
N ASP A 72 14.81 5.88 -12.40
CA ASP A 72 15.46 6.12 -13.70
C ASP A 72 15.14 7.52 -14.27
N ALA A 73 13.92 8.01 -14.05
CA ALA A 73 13.50 9.35 -14.46
C ALA A 73 14.31 10.48 -13.76
N GLY A 74 14.89 10.22 -12.59
CA GLY A 74 15.77 11.14 -11.87
C GLY A 74 17.19 11.23 -12.42
N MET A 75 17.64 10.24 -13.21
CA MET A 75 19.01 10.21 -13.77
C MET A 75 19.08 10.55 -15.26
N ASN A 76 17.95 10.60 -15.97
CA ASN A 76 17.90 10.87 -17.42
C ASN A 76 17.50 12.30 -17.80
N ALA A 77 17.81 13.30 -16.96
CA ALA A 77 17.75 14.71 -17.34
C ALA A 77 19.06 15.12 -18.05
N THR A 78 19.42 14.45 -19.13
CA THR A 78 20.49 14.92 -20.03
C THR A 78 19.95 16.13 -20.80
N VAL A 79 20.49 17.31 -20.49
CA VAL A 79 20.20 18.59 -21.15
C VAL A 79 20.51 18.48 -22.66
N PRO A 80 19.56 18.71 -23.58
CA PRO A 80 19.88 18.82 -24.99
C PRO A 80 20.65 20.13 -25.22
N VAL A 81 21.91 20.02 -25.64
CA VAL A 81 22.72 21.14 -26.10
C VAL A 81 22.14 21.64 -27.43
N PRO A 82 21.65 22.89 -27.54
CA PRO A 82 21.27 23.44 -28.83
C PRO A 82 22.53 23.64 -29.69
N ARG A 83 22.48 23.14 -30.93
CA ARG A 83 23.52 23.36 -31.95
C ARG A 83 23.48 24.77 -32.50
#